data_AF-A0A445DWF2-F1
#
_entry.id   AF-A0A445DWF2-F1
#
_cell.length_a   1.000
_cell.length_b   1.000
_cell.length_c   1.000
_cell.angle_alpha   90.00
_cell.angle_beta   90.00
_cell.angle_gamma   90.00
#
_symmetry.space_group_name_H-M   'P 1'
#
loop_
_entity.id
_entity.type
_entity.pdbx_description
1 polymer ?
#
loop_
_entity_poly.entity_id
_entity_poly.type
_entity_poly.pdbx_seq_one_letter_code
_entity_poly.pdbx_strand_id
1 'polypeptide(L)' 'MKTLKNHFTEAYDLFHHLTGLTWNLITRKFEAEEKVWQDFIKVC' A
#
# COMPACT_ATOMS: atom_id res chain seq x y z
N MET A 1 -16.13 -13.24 -6.00
CA MET A 1 -16.13 -12.08 -5.07
C MET A 1 -15.29 -12.29 -3.81
N LYS A 2 -15.20 -13.52 -3.26
CA LYS A 2 -14.31 -13.81 -2.11
C LYS A 2 -12.82 -13.64 -2.44
N THR A 3 -12.38 -14.15 -3.58
CA THR A 3 -10.97 -14.10 -4.04
C THR A 3 -10.42 -12.68 -4.16
N LEU A 4 -11.19 -11.76 -4.75
CA LEU A 4 -10.76 -10.35 -4.89
C LEU A 4 -10.59 -9.66 -3.54
N LYS A 5 -11.48 -9.92 -2.58
CA LYS A 5 -11.36 -9.37 -1.23
C LYS A 5 -10.14 -9.92 -0.51
N ASN A 6 -9.87 -11.22 -0.64
CA ASN A 6 -8.69 -11.84 -0.02
C ASN A 6 -7.39 -11.26 -0.59
N HIS A 7 -7.27 -11.14 -1.90
CA HIS A 7 -6.08 -10.54 -2.52
C HIS A 7 -5.91 -9.05 -2.17
N PHE A 8 -7.01 -8.32 -2.01
CA PHE A 8 -6.94 -6.95 -1.52
C PHE A 8 -6.42 -6.89 -0.08
N THR A 9 -6.91 -7.77 0.82
CA THR A 9 -6.42 -7.84 2.20
C THR A 9 -4.94 -8.18 2.24
N GLU A 10 -4.49 -9.16 1.46
CA GLU A 10 -3.07 -9.54 1.36
C GLU A 10 -2.19 -8.37 0.91
N ALA A 11 -2.61 -7.66 -0.15
CA ALA A 11 -1.91 -6.48 -0.63
C ALA A 11 -1.91 -5.36 0.42
N TYR A 12 -3.07 -5.08 1.01
CA TYR A 12 -3.22 -4.06 2.04
C TYR A 12 -2.30 -4.31 3.23
N ASP A 13 -2.30 -5.54 3.77
CA ASP A 13 -1.45 -5.92 4.91
C ASP A 13 0.04 -5.80 4.55
N LEU A 14 0.43 -6.13 3.31
CA LEU A 14 1.81 -5.97 2.85
C LEU A 14 2.24 -4.49 2.87
N PHE A 15 1.44 -3.61 2.29
CA PHE A 15 1.78 -2.19 2.16
C PHE A 15 1.60 -1.40 3.45
N HIS A 16 0.63 -1.76 4.30
CA HIS A 16 0.34 -1.06 5.55
C HIS A 16 1.43 -1.30 6.62
N HIS A 17 2.21 -2.38 6.52
CA HIS A 17 3.37 -2.59 7.39
C HIS A 17 4.62 -1.83 6.93
N LEU A 18 4.62 -1.24 5.74
CA LEU A 18 5.75 -0.46 5.26
C LEU A 18 5.75 0.93 5.90
N THR A 19 6.88 1.29 6.50
CA THR A 19 7.04 2.59 7.17
C THR A 19 6.96 3.73 6.15
N GLY A 20 6.05 4.68 6.38
CA GLY A 20 5.87 5.86 5.53
C GLY A 20 4.78 5.75 4.46
N LEU A 21 4.14 4.58 4.31
CA LEU A 21 2.95 4.40 3.49
C LEU A 21 1.70 4.45 4.37
N THR A 22 0.74 5.31 4.01
CA THR A 22 -0.54 5.46 4.72
C THR A 22 -1.68 5.20 3.77
N TRP A 23 -2.66 4.40 4.20
CA TRP A 23 -3.87 4.18 3.40
C TRP A 23 -4.91 5.27 3.64
N ASN A 24 -5.33 5.94 2.56
CA ASN A 24 -6.43 6.88 2.60
C ASN A 24 -7.76 6.17 2.27
N LEU A 25 -8.64 6.07 3.28
CA LEU A 25 -9.95 5.42 3.17
C LEU A 25 -10.92 6.14 2.21
N ILE A 26 -10.75 7.45 2.01
CA ILE A 26 -11.61 8.28 1.15
C ILE A 26 -11.18 8.12 -0.31
N THR A 27 -9.90 8.32 -0.61
CA THR A 27 -9.37 8.24 -1.98
C THR A 27 -9.12 6.81 -2.43
N ARG A 28 -9.06 5.86 -1.48
CA ARG A 28 -8.69 4.45 -1.68
C ARG A 28 -7.32 4.31 -2.37
N LYS A 29 -6.36 5.10 -1.90
CA LYS A 29 -4.98 5.10 -2.38
C LYS A 29 -4.01 5.07 -1.22
N PHE A 30 -2.83 4.52 -1.47
CA PHE A 30 -1.69 4.72 -0.59
C PHE A 30 -1.10 6.11 -0.84
N GLU A 31 -0.81 6.81 0.24
CA GLU A 31 -0.19 8.12 0.27
C GLU A 31 1.12 8.02 1.03
N ALA A 32 2.16 8.65 0.50
CA ALA A 32 3.50 8.70 1.08
C ALA A 32 4.26 9.88 0.46
N GLU A 33 5.37 10.27 1.10
CA GLU A 33 6.30 11.22 0.51
C GLU A 33 6.97 10.64 -0.74
N GLU A 34 7.34 11.51 -1.69
CA GLU A 34 8.05 11.13 -2.92
C GLU A 34 9.27 10.24 -2.62
N LYS A 35 10.06 10.60 -1.60
CA LYS A 35 11.24 9.82 -1.20
C LYS A 35 10.89 8.38 -0.82
N VAL A 36 9.80 8.18 -0.07
CA VAL A 36 9.32 6.85 0.33
C VAL A 36 8.91 6.04 -0.90
N TRP A 37 8.24 6.66 -1.88
CA TRP A 37 7.91 6.00 -3.15
C TRP A 37 9.14 5.63 -3.96
N GLN A 38 10.12 6.53 -4.07
CA GLN A 38 11.36 6.28 -4.80
C GLN A 38 12.18 5.16 -4.16
N ASP A 39 12.25 5.12 -2.82
CA ASP A 39 12.94 4.06 -2.10
C ASP A 39 12.20 2.73 -2.23
N PHE A 40 10.86 2.73 -2.20
CA PHE A 40 10.05 1.54 -2.43
C PHE A 40 10.25 0.94 -3.83
N ILE A 41 10.18 1.77 -4.88
CA ILE A 41 10.31 1.33 -6.27
C ILE A 41 11.71 0.76 -6.56
N LYS A 42 12.76 1.24 -5.89
CA LYS A 42 14.12 0.71 -6.07
C LYS A 42 14.34 -0.66 -5.43
N VAL A 43 13.54 -1.01 -4.43
CA VAL A 43 13.67 -2.27 -3.68
C VAL A 43 12.79 -3.38 -4.29
N CYS A 44 11.73 -3.01 -5.01
CA CYS A 44 10.95 -3.91 -5.85
C CYS A 44 11.63 -4.20 -7.20
#